data_AF-A0A946TJV2-F1
#
_entry.id   AF-A0A946TJV2-F1
#
_cell.length_a   1.000
_cell.length_b   1.000
_cell.length_c   1.000
_cell.angle_alpha   90.00
_cell.angle_beta   90.00
_cell.angle_gamma   90.00
#
_symmetry.space_group_name_H-M   'P 1'
#
loop_
_entity.id
_entity.type
_entity.pdbx_description
1 polymer ?
#
loop_
_entity_poly.entity_id
_entity_poly.type
_entity_poly.pdbx_seq_one_letter_code
_entity_poly.pdbx_strand_id
1 'polypeptide(L)'
;MAYATNRDLKDVFPDIDSFDTKTSLYGWVVHSGSRYKADNCGLVTQLFVSGENLGTAQSDSSSVTTNGQWYYTDDVCYYYNSVNNPNDLLMESGEDWGDVRTRYISNASKYLDSMLDSMLPREQFKDQDGNYDYIIVRTTSLLACSFLIRSSNPTSEIADALWGEADKNIASLNEGNTKLSWQTTGDASKGVIREGSVSGAVRIVDTKGLYAGVYDKIGVKITTAGVLGTAVYSYWAGDSTNLGAERMNNSASSTFSDTINGTYQPIGNGLYVRFAGDTGDSATLNDYWEIEVVGKSEAVDLGYPRSISMTRR
;
A
#
# COMPACT_ATOMS: atom_id res chain seq x y z
N MET A 1 9.15 6.95 6.79
CA MET A 1 8.37 6.36 5.69
C MET A 1 7.08 5.83 6.29
N ALA A 2 5.95 6.01 5.62
CA ALA A 2 4.64 5.54 6.09
C ALA A 2 4.05 4.61 5.03
N TYR A 3 3.60 3.42 5.44
CA TYR A 3 2.99 2.44 4.54
C TYR A 3 1.49 2.62 4.36
N ALA A 4 0.84 3.34 5.27
CA ALA A 4 -0.59 3.56 5.28
C ALA A 4 -0.92 5.06 5.30
N THR A 5 -2.17 5.37 5.00
CA THR A 5 -2.74 6.71 5.03
C THR A 5 -3.77 6.84 6.15
N ASN A 6 -4.17 8.08 6.44
CA ASN A 6 -5.24 8.34 7.42
C ASN A 6 -6.59 7.70 7.02
N ARG A 7 -6.81 7.44 5.71
CA ARG A 7 -8.01 6.78 5.24
C ARG A 7 -7.99 5.29 5.59
N ASP A 8 -6.85 4.63 5.42
CA ASP A 8 -6.70 3.20 5.70
C ASP A 8 -6.97 2.88 7.18
N LEU A 9 -6.66 3.81 8.08
CA LEU A 9 -7.00 3.68 9.50
C LEU A 9 -8.52 3.59 9.72
N LYS A 10 -9.31 4.41 9.02
CA LYS A 10 -10.77 4.39 9.13
C LYS A 10 -11.38 3.12 8.54
N ASP A 11 -10.76 2.56 7.51
CA ASP A 11 -11.26 1.33 6.90
C ASP A 11 -11.01 0.11 7.82
N VAL A 12 -10.01 0.17 8.71
CA VAL A 12 -9.74 -0.85 9.74
C VAL A 12 -10.53 -0.62 11.03
N PHE A 13 -10.57 0.62 11.52
CA PHE A 13 -11.28 0.99 12.74
C PHE A 13 -12.05 2.30 12.52
N PRO A 14 -13.33 2.22 12.11
CA PRO A 14 -14.12 3.41 11.76
C PRO A 14 -14.24 4.44 12.88
N ASP A 15 -14.27 3.98 14.14
CA ASP A 15 -14.44 4.83 15.33
C ASP A 15 -13.14 5.47 15.81
N ILE A 16 -12.06 5.44 15.01
CA ILE A 16 -10.75 5.97 15.42
C ILE A 16 -10.79 7.45 15.79
N ASP A 17 -11.68 8.22 15.19
CA ASP A 17 -11.82 9.66 15.46
C ASP A 17 -12.30 9.94 16.90
N SER A 18 -12.90 8.97 17.60
CA SER A 18 -13.28 9.12 19.01
C SER A 18 -12.09 9.31 19.96
N PHE A 19 -10.88 9.01 19.48
CA PHE A 19 -9.64 9.19 20.20
C PHE A 19 -8.95 10.54 19.92
N ASP A 20 -9.60 11.44 19.17
CA ASP A 20 -9.18 12.85 19.15
C ASP A 20 -9.57 13.52 20.48
N THR A 21 -8.81 13.21 21.53
CA THR A 21 -9.04 13.76 22.87
C THR A 21 -8.23 15.03 23.05
N LYS A 22 -8.92 16.18 23.06
CA LYS A 22 -8.34 17.46 23.48
C LYS A 22 -8.71 17.73 24.94
N THR A 23 -7.82 18.41 25.66
CA THR A 23 -8.00 18.76 27.06
C THR A 23 -8.53 20.19 27.15
N SER A 24 -9.69 20.38 27.77
CA SER A 24 -10.22 21.73 27.97
C SER A 24 -9.36 22.52 28.96
N LEU A 25 -9.05 23.76 28.62
CA LEU A 25 -8.29 24.70 29.45
C LEU A 25 -9.23 25.69 30.14
N TYR A 26 -9.09 25.80 31.46
CA TYR A 26 -9.93 26.66 32.30
C TYR A 26 -9.10 27.67 33.10
N GLY A 27 -9.79 28.61 33.76
CA GLY A 27 -9.16 29.52 34.72
C GLY A 27 -8.40 30.67 34.07
N TRP A 28 -8.88 31.16 32.91
CA TRP A 28 -8.25 32.28 32.23
C TRP A 28 -8.42 33.56 33.02
N VAL A 29 -7.32 34.20 33.40
CA VAL A 29 -7.28 35.48 34.10
C VAL A 29 -6.60 36.53 33.25
N VAL A 30 -7.01 37.79 33.38
CA VAL A 30 -6.36 38.90 32.68
C VAL A 30 -4.93 39.04 33.19
N HIS A 31 -3.95 38.95 32.28
CA HIS A 31 -2.54 39.22 32.59
C HIS A 31 -2.20 40.70 32.34
N SER A 32 -2.59 41.22 31.18
CA SER A 32 -2.36 42.63 30.82
C SER A 32 -3.21 43.02 29.61
N GLY A 33 -4.02 44.08 29.73
CA GLY A 33 -4.90 44.52 28.65
C GLY A 33 -5.83 43.40 28.18
N SER A 34 -5.78 43.06 26.90
CA SER A 34 -6.55 41.95 26.28
C SER A 34 -5.76 40.63 26.21
N ARG A 35 -4.63 40.52 26.91
CA ARG A 35 -3.89 39.27 27.08
C ARG A 35 -4.33 38.58 28.36
N TYR A 36 -4.75 37.34 28.22
CA TYR A 36 -5.13 36.43 29.29
C TYR A 36 -4.02 35.41 29.52
N LYS A 37 -4.01 34.83 30.72
CA LYS A 37 -3.19 33.67 31.05
C LYS A 37 -4.02 32.61 31.77
N ALA A 38 -3.71 31.35 31.55
CA ALA A 38 -4.15 30.23 32.35
C ALA A 38 -2.92 29.62 33.04
N ASP A 39 -2.91 29.66 34.38
CA ASP A 39 -1.84 29.10 35.22
C ASP A 39 -2.17 27.63 35.58
N ASN A 40 -1.16 26.77 35.72
CA ASN A 40 -1.30 25.33 35.97
C ASN A 40 -2.13 24.60 34.91
N CYS A 41 -1.89 24.91 33.63
CA CYS A 41 -2.68 24.42 32.50
C CYS A 41 -2.22 23.06 31.93
N GLY A 42 -1.17 22.47 32.50
CA GLY A 42 -0.49 21.30 31.97
C GLY A 42 0.40 21.63 30.77
N LEU A 43 0.72 20.62 29.96
CA LEU A 43 1.47 20.79 28.72
C LEU A 43 0.54 21.27 27.59
N VAL A 44 0.82 22.44 27.03
CA VAL A 44 0.09 22.97 25.86
C VAL A 44 0.98 22.91 24.62
N THR A 45 0.78 21.89 23.77
CA THR A 45 1.49 21.71 22.50
C THR A 45 0.84 22.48 21.35
N GLN A 46 -0.48 22.57 21.34
CA GLN A 46 -1.29 23.35 20.40
C GLN A 46 -2.50 23.90 21.15
N LEU A 47 -2.90 25.13 20.83
CA LEU A 47 -4.09 25.78 21.38
C LEU A 47 -5.20 25.83 20.33
N PHE A 48 -6.41 25.47 20.75
CA PHE A 48 -7.62 25.49 19.96
C PHE A 48 -8.67 26.40 20.63
N VAL A 49 -9.41 27.15 19.82
CA VAL A 49 -10.47 28.04 20.27
C VAL A 49 -11.73 27.75 19.48
N SER A 50 -12.78 27.26 20.15
CA SER A 50 -14.06 26.91 19.53
C SER A 50 -13.89 25.98 18.31
N GLY A 51 -12.94 25.04 18.39
CA GLY A 51 -12.59 24.11 17.32
C GLY A 51 -11.59 24.62 16.28
N GLU A 52 -11.21 25.90 16.30
CA GLU A 52 -10.19 26.46 15.42
C GLU A 52 -8.78 26.21 15.98
N ASN A 53 -7.89 25.63 15.17
CA ASN A 53 -6.48 25.50 15.49
C ASN A 53 -5.78 26.87 15.30
N LEU A 54 -5.23 27.44 16.37
CA LEU A 54 -4.57 28.76 16.32
C LEU A 54 -3.17 28.74 15.66
N GLY A 55 -2.68 27.58 15.23
CA GLY A 55 -1.37 27.43 14.59
C GLY A 55 -0.21 27.69 15.55
N THR A 56 0.95 28.09 15.01
CA THR A 56 2.21 28.16 15.77
C THR A 56 2.16 29.17 16.92
N ALA A 57 2.64 28.75 18.09
CA ALA A 57 2.86 29.63 19.24
C ALA A 57 3.83 30.77 18.91
N GLN A 58 3.66 31.91 19.58
CA GLN A 58 4.62 33.01 19.54
C GLN A 58 5.92 32.63 20.28
N SER A 59 6.98 33.41 20.10
CA SER A 59 8.28 33.16 20.73
C SER A 59 8.29 33.39 22.24
N ASP A 60 7.43 34.28 22.72
CA ASP A 60 7.38 34.73 24.11
C ASP A 60 6.01 35.37 24.45
N SER A 61 5.74 35.57 25.74
CA SER A 61 4.48 36.13 26.23
C SER A 61 4.26 37.61 25.85
N SER A 62 5.33 38.35 25.55
CA SER A 62 5.24 39.76 25.15
C SER A 62 4.84 39.93 23.69
N SER A 63 5.17 38.94 22.85
CA SER A 63 4.81 38.85 21.43
C SER A 63 3.34 38.49 21.20
N VAL A 64 2.62 38.08 22.25
CA VAL A 64 1.17 37.80 22.21
C VAL A 64 0.39 39.13 22.34
N THR A 65 0.09 39.73 21.18
CA THR A 65 -0.42 41.11 21.05
C THR A 65 -1.63 41.26 20.12
N THR A 66 -1.96 40.23 19.35
CA THR A 66 -3.05 40.24 18.36
C THR A 66 -3.97 39.04 18.57
N ASN A 67 -5.26 39.19 18.21
CA ASN A 67 -6.26 38.13 18.36
C ASN A 67 -5.80 36.84 17.70
N GLY A 68 -5.95 35.72 18.41
CA GLY A 68 -5.52 34.41 17.94
C GLY A 68 -4.06 34.07 18.23
N GLN A 69 -3.26 35.01 18.75
CA GLN A 69 -1.90 34.69 19.19
C GLN A 69 -1.90 34.05 20.57
N TRP A 70 -1.02 33.07 20.73
CA TRP A 70 -0.84 32.36 21.98
C TRP A 70 0.63 32.00 22.21
N TYR A 71 0.97 31.70 23.46
CA TYR A 71 2.30 31.26 23.87
C TYR A 71 2.17 30.33 25.07
N TYR A 72 3.03 29.32 25.15
CA TYR A 72 3.11 28.42 26.30
C TYR A 72 4.53 28.41 26.85
N THR A 73 4.67 28.51 28.16
CA THR A 73 5.93 28.31 28.88
C THR A 73 5.63 27.81 30.28
N ASP A 74 6.41 26.83 30.76
CA ASP A 74 6.42 26.36 32.15
C ASP A 74 5.05 26.35 32.84
N ASP A 75 4.12 25.55 32.29
CA ASP A 75 2.78 25.34 32.87
C ASP A 75 1.87 26.59 32.88
N VAL A 76 2.19 27.59 32.06
CA VAL A 76 1.38 28.79 31.84
C VAL A 76 1.11 28.99 30.34
N CYS A 77 -0.16 29.16 29.99
CA CYS A 77 -0.59 29.47 28.63
C CYS A 77 -1.09 30.91 28.55
N TYR A 78 -0.55 31.69 27.61
CA TYR A 78 -0.97 33.05 27.30
C TYR A 78 -1.78 33.06 26.01
N TYR A 79 -2.85 33.86 25.99
CA TYR A 79 -3.71 34.02 24.82
C TYR A 79 -4.19 35.47 24.72
N TYR A 80 -4.21 36.03 23.51
CA TYR A 80 -4.72 37.37 23.28
C TYR A 80 -6.09 37.32 22.58
N ASN A 81 -7.08 37.99 23.19
CA ASN A 81 -8.38 38.24 22.56
C ASN A 81 -9.00 39.54 23.08
N SER A 82 -9.24 40.50 22.19
CA SER A 82 -9.88 41.78 22.52
C SER A 82 -11.41 41.78 22.39
N VAL A 83 -12.02 40.71 21.85
CA VAL A 83 -13.44 40.65 21.54
C VAL A 83 -14.23 39.92 22.61
N ASN A 84 -13.78 38.73 23.01
CA ASN A 84 -14.47 37.85 23.95
C ASN A 84 -13.55 37.45 25.10
N ASN A 85 -14.14 37.18 26.27
CA ASN A 85 -13.41 36.57 27.38
C ASN A 85 -13.15 35.10 27.03
N PRO A 86 -11.91 34.59 27.15
CA PRO A 86 -11.61 33.19 26.87
C PRO A 86 -12.40 32.20 27.73
N ASN A 87 -12.88 32.59 28.92
CA ASN A 87 -13.74 31.73 29.73
C ASN A 87 -15.15 31.53 29.13
N ASP A 88 -15.56 32.38 28.19
CA ASP A 88 -16.82 32.25 27.44
C ASP A 88 -16.64 31.44 26.15
N LEU A 89 -15.40 31.05 25.83
CA LEU A 89 -15.03 30.28 24.65
C LEU A 89 -14.64 28.85 25.04
N LEU A 90 -14.79 27.92 24.10
CA LEU A 90 -14.23 26.58 24.28
C LEU A 90 -12.72 26.63 24.00
N MET A 91 -11.94 26.74 25.07
CA MET A 91 -10.48 26.73 25.01
C MET A 91 -9.98 25.31 25.24
N GLU A 92 -9.23 24.75 24.29
CA GLU A 92 -8.75 23.37 24.36
C GLU A 92 -7.28 23.30 23.98
N SER A 93 -6.56 22.38 24.61
CA SER A 93 -5.19 22.04 24.25
C SER A 93 -5.07 20.59 23.81
N GLY A 94 -4.19 20.35 22.86
CA GLY A 94 -3.84 19.00 22.45
C GLY A 94 -2.86 19.04 21.29
N GLU A 95 -2.94 18.02 20.46
CA GLU A 95 -2.21 17.94 19.19
C GLU A 95 -3.25 17.93 18.05
N ASP A 96 -2.81 18.30 16.84
CA ASP A 96 -3.66 18.18 15.66
C ASP A 96 -3.92 16.70 15.34
N TRP A 97 -5.17 16.33 15.08
CA TRP A 97 -5.55 14.94 14.85
C TRP A 97 -4.88 14.33 13.60
N GLY A 98 -4.62 15.14 12.57
CA GLY A 98 -3.86 14.72 11.40
C GLY A 98 -2.42 14.35 11.76
N ASP A 99 -1.78 15.15 12.61
CA ASP A 99 -0.40 14.94 13.04
C ASP A 99 -0.29 13.74 13.98
N VAL A 100 -1.22 13.58 14.92
CA VAL A 100 -1.29 12.41 15.82
C VAL A 100 -1.35 11.12 15.01
N ARG A 101 -2.29 11.02 14.05
CA ARG A 101 -2.42 9.83 13.19
C ARG A 101 -1.16 9.58 12.37
N THR A 102 -0.60 10.63 11.78
CA THR A 102 0.63 10.53 10.99
C THR A 102 1.80 9.99 11.82
N ARG A 103 1.93 10.43 13.07
CA ARG A 103 2.95 9.93 14.01
C ARG A 103 2.75 8.45 14.33
N TYR A 104 1.52 8.03 14.67
CA TYR A 104 1.23 6.63 14.97
C TYR A 104 1.44 5.70 13.78
N ILE A 105 1.07 6.13 12.56
CA ILE A 105 1.36 5.40 11.32
C ILE A 105 2.87 5.25 11.13
N SER A 106 3.64 6.34 11.29
CA SER A 106 5.11 6.32 11.14
C SER A 106 5.78 5.37 12.15
N ASN A 107 5.31 5.36 13.40
CA ASN A 107 5.79 4.43 14.41
C ASN A 107 5.41 2.98 14.10
N ALA A 108 4.17 2.75 13.64
CA ALA A 108 3.70 1.42 13.21
C ALA A 108 4.47 0.88 12.01
N SER A 109 4.80 1.71 11.01
CA SER A 109 5.62 1.29 9.87
C SER A 109 7.01 0.83 10.31
N LYS A 110 7.68 1.61 11.17
CA LYS A 110 8.99 1.23 11.72
C LYS A 110 8.92 -0.03 12.58
N TYR A 111 7.82 -0.22 13.30
CA TYR A 111 7.60 -1.43 14.10
C TYR A 111 7.44 -2.65 13.19
N LEU A 112 6.63 -2.54 12.15
CA LEU A 112 6.47 -3.60 11.15
C LEU A 112 7.82 -3.96 10.52
N ASP A 113 8.61 -2.99 10.08
CA ASP A 113 9.94 -3.22 9.49
C ASP A 113 10.90 -3.94 10.45
N SER A 114 10.75 -3.75 11.76
CA SER A 114 11.57 -4.44 12.77
C SER A 114 11.13 -5.87 13.05
N MET A 115 9.87 -6.20 12.73
CA MET A 115 9.25 -7.51 12.97
C MET A 115 9.33 -8.43 11.75
N LEU A 116 9.54 -7.86 10.56
CA LEU A 116 9.74 -8.65 9.35
C LEU A 116 11.13 -9.32 9.38
N ASP A 117 11.17 -10.59 9.00
CA ASP A 117 12.40 -11.40 8.97
C ASP A 117 13.38 -10.88 7.89
N SER A 118 14.65 -11.23 8.07
CA SER A 118 15.81 -10.99 7.18
C SER A 118 15.62 -11.41 5.73
N MET A 119 14.64 -12.25 5.40
CA MET A 119 14.29 -12.63 4.03
C MET A 119 13.50 -11.52 3.30
N LEU A 120 12.86 -10.61 4.04
CA LEU A 120 12.16 -9.47 3.48
C LEU A 120 13.06 -8.22 3.54
N PRO A 121 12.98 -7.32 2.54
CA PRO A 121 13.71 -6.07 2.58
C PRO A 121 13.22 -5.24 3.75
N ARG A 122 14.14 -4.47 4.36
CA ARG A 122 13.82 -3.63 5.52
C ARG A 122 12.82 -2.53 5.20
N GLU A 123 12.79 -2.05 3.96
CA GLU A 123 11.74 -1.20 3.42
C GLU A 123 11.02 -1.97 2.31
N GLN A 124 9.70 -2.11 2.41
CA GLN A 124 8.95 -2.90 1.45
C GLN A 124 8.94 -2.24 0.07
N PHE A 125 9.12 -3.06 -0.97
CA PHE A 125 9.01 -2.59 -2.34
C PHE A 125 7.55 -2.33 -2.70
N LYS A 126 7.38 -1.40 -3.63
CA LYS A 126 6.08 -1.08 -4.22
C LYS A 126 5.78 -2.05 -5.35
N ASP A 127 4.49 -2.22 -5.62
CA ASP A 127 4.01 -2.88 -6.82
C ASP A 127 4.31 -2.04 -8.08
N GLN A 128 3.94 -2.58 -9.24
CA GLN A 128 4.12 -1.91 -10.54
C GLN A 128 3.36 -0.57 -10.62
N ASP A 129 2.27 -0.41 -9.86
CA ASP A 129 1.43 0.79 -9.83
C ASP A 129 1.96 1.84 -8.81
N GLY A 130 3.05 1.53 -8.11
CA GLY A 130 3.68 2.40 -7.12
C GLY A 130 3.01 2.38 -5.75
N ASN A 131 2.15 1.40 -5.47
CA ASN A 131 1.45 1.19 -4.20
C ASN A 131 2.14 0.10 -3.38
N TYR A 132 1.88 0.09 -2.06
CA TYR A 132 2.28 -1.05 -1.22
C TYR A 132 1.21 -2.13 -1.29
N ASP A 133 1.63 -3.40 -1.19
CA ASP A 133 0.69 -4.51 -1.09
C ASP A 133 -0.29 -4.31 0.07
N TYR A 134 -1.56 -4.65 -0.17
CA TYR A 134 -2.63 -4.41 0.79
C TYR A 134 -2.36 -5.04 2.17
N ILE A 135 -1.67 -6.19 2.23
CA ILE A 135 -1.31 -6.82 3.50
C ILE A 135 -0.36 -5.96 4.34
N ILE A 136 0.57 -5.22 3.71
CA ILE A 136 1.48 -4.29 4.38
C ILE A 136 0.70 -3.07 4.89
N VAL A 137 -0.17 -2.52 4.04
CA VAL A 137 -1.05 -1.38 4.40
C VAL A 137 -1.94 -1.75 5.58
N ARG A 138 -2.66 -2.87 5.49
CA ARG A 138 -3.58 -3.35 6.54
C ARG A 138 -2.86 -3.63 7.84
N THR A 139 -1.72 -4.32 7.80
CA THR A 139 -0.94 -4.65 9.01
C THR A 139 -0.43 -3.39 9.70
N THR A 140 0.07 -2.41 8.93
CA THR A 140 0.48 -1.11 9.46
C THR A 140 -0.69 -0.37 10.11
N SER A 141 -1.86 -0.36 9.47
CA SER A 141 -3.06 0.29 10.00
C SER A 141 -3.56 -0.37 11.29
N LEU A 142 -3.58 -1.71 11.35
CA LEU A 142 -3.95 -2.47 12.56
C LEU A 142 -3.02 -2.12 13.74
N LEU A 143 -1.71 -2.10 13.51
CA LEU A 143 -0.72 -1.71 14.51
C LEU A 143 -0.91 -0.26 14.96
N ALA A 144 -1.09 0.67 14.02
CA ALA A 144 -1.31 2.08 14.34
C ALA A 144 -2.58 2.29 15.20
N CYS A 145 -3.70 1.66 14.83
CA CYS A 145 -4.93 1.68 15.61
C CYS A 145 -4.72 1.10 17.01
N SER A 146 -4.02 -0.03 17.12
CA SER A 146 -3.77 -0.68 18.42
C SER A 146 -2.91 0.20 19.36
N PHE A 147 -1.86 0.86 18.85
CA PHE A 147 -1.04 1.78 19.63
C PHE A 147 -1.84 2.97 20.13
N LEU A 148 -2.68 3.52 19.26
CA LEU A 148 -3.51 4.66 19.58
C LEU A 148 -4.56 4.32 20.64
N ILE A 149 -5.25 3.19 20.51
CA ILE A 149 -6.22 2.73 21.52
C ILE A 149 -5.51 2.47 22.86
N ARG A 150 -4.35 1.80 22.86
CA ARG A 150 -3.59 1.49 24.08
C ARG A 150 -3.06 2.74 24.80
N SER A 151 -2.89 3.86 24.08
CA SER A 151 -2.50 5.13 24.70
C SER A 151 -3.58 5.70 25.63
N SER A 152 -4.85 5.43 25.35
CA SER A 152 -5.99 5.89 26.17
C SER A 152 -6.52 4.80 27.11
N ASN A 153 -6.58 3.56 26.63
CA ASN A 153 -7.01 2.39 27.39
C ASN A 153 -6.04 1.21 27.15
N PRO A 154 -5.07 0.99 28.05
CA PRO A 154 -4.03 -0.01 27.86
C PRO A 154 -4.55 -1.46 27.94
N THR A 155 -5.73 -1.69 28.51
CA THR A 155 -6.34 -3.03 28.66
C THR A 155 -7.53 -3.24 27.72
N SER A 156 -7.56 -2.52 26.58
CA SER A 156 -8.65 -2.61 25.62
C SER A 156 -8.62 -3.94 24.85
N GLU A 157 -9.67 -4.75 24.99
CA GLU A 157 -9.84 -6.00 24.23
C GLU A 157 -9.86 -5.76 22.71
N ILE A 158 -10.35 -4.59 22.27
CA ILE A 158 -10.35 -4.20 20.86
C ILE A 158 -8.91 -4.03 20.37
N ALA A 159 -8.06 -3.36 21.16
CA ALA A 159 -6.66 -3.20 20.80
C ALA A 159 -5.93 -4.54 20.73
N ASP A 160 -6.25 -5.46 21.64
CA ASP A 160 -5.68 -6.81 21.65
C ASP A 160 -6.15 -7.65 20.45
N ALA A 161 -7.41 -7.50 20.03
CA ALA A 161 -7.93 -8.16 18.83
C ALA A 161 -7.24 -7.64 17.55
N LEU A 162 -7.09 -6.32 17.41
CA LEU A 162 -6.39 -5.71 16.27
C LEU A 162 -4.91 -6.11 16.24
N TRP A 163 -4.27 -6.14 17.41
CA TRP A 163 -2.90 -6.61 17.56
C TRP A 163 -2.76 -8.08 17.16
N GLY A 164 -3.67 -8.94 17.63
CA GLY A 164 -3.67 -10.37 17.31
C GLY A 164 -3.88 -10.66 15.82
N GLU A 165 -4.61 -9.81 15.09
CA GLU A 165 -4.70 -9.90 13.63
C GLU A 165 -3.39 -9.44 12.96
N ALA A 166 -2.80 -8.33 13.43
CA ALA A 166 -1.52 -7.85 12.92
C ALA A 166 -0.42 -8.90 13.09
N ASP A 167 -0.32 -9.54 14.26
CA ASP A 167 0.67 -10.60 14.52
C ASP A 167 0.48 -11.81 13.59
N LYS A 168 -0.76 -12.19 13.29
CA LYS A 168 -1.03 -13.27 12.31
C LYS A 168 -0.56 -12.90 10.92
N ASN A 169 -0.77 -11.65 10.50
CA ASN A 169 -0.31 -11.19 9.19
C ASN A 169 1.23 -11.15 9.13
N ILE A 170 1.89 -10.66 10.19
CA ILE A 170 3.35 -10.67 10.31
C ILE A 170 3.90 -12.08 10.27
N ALA A 171 3.31 -13.01 11.04
CA ALA A 171 3.71 -14.41 11.02
C ALA A 171 3.54 -15.02 9.62
N SER A 172 2.42 -14.78 8.95
CA SER A 172 2.18 -15.25 7.59
C SER A 172 3.19 -14.71 6.56
N LEU A 173 3.63 -13.45 6.74
CA LEU A 173 4.68 -12.84 5.91
C LEU A 173 6.05 -13.46 6.18
N ASN A 174 6.42 -13.63 7.45
CA ASN A 174 7.71 -14.21 7.85
C ASN A 174 7.82 -15.70 7.49
N GLU A 175 6.74 -16.47 7.66
CA GLU A 175 6.66 -17.88 7.24
C GLU A 175 6.59 -18.02 5.70
N GLY A 176 6.40 -16.92 4.97
CA GLY A 176 6.26 -16.93 3.53
C GLY A 176 4.99 -17.61 3.02
N ASN A 177 3.97 -17.74 3.87
CA ASN A 177 2.62 -18.20 3.49
C ASN A 177 1.90 -17.13 2.67
N THR A 178 2.10 -15.85 3.00
CA THR A 178 1.69 -14.72 2.16
C THR A 178 2.84 -14.30 1.26
N LYS A 179 2.58 -14.14 -0.03
CA LYS A 179 3.55 -13.63 -1.00
C LYS A 179 3.24 -12.19 -1.35
N LEU A 180 4.29 -11.38 -1.42
CA LEU A 180 4.23 -10.00 -1.88
C LEU A 180 4.34 -9.95 -3.41
N SER A 181 3.81 -8.90 -4.02
CA SER A 181 3.71 -8.77 -5.49
C SER A 181 5.07 -8.77 -6.20
N TRP A 182 6.13 -8.35 -5.51
CA TRP A 182 7.49 -8.35 -6.03
C TRP A 182 8.22 -9.70 -5.88
N GLN A 183 7.69 -10.63 -5.05
CA GLN A 183 8.36 -11.91 -4.81
C GLN A 183 8.12 -12.89 -5.96
N THR A 184 9.19 -13.54 -6.39
CA THR A 184 9.09 -14.61 -7.39
C THR A 184 8.51 -15.87 -6.74
N THR A 185 7.33 -16.29 -7.21
CA THR A 185 6.63 -17.48 -6.75
C THR A 185 7.04 -18.72 -7.54
N GLY A 186 6.80 -19.92 -6.99
CA GLY A 186 7.22 -21.18 -7.65
C GLY A 186 6.53 -21.44 -8.99
N ASP A 187 5.40 -20.79 -9.23
CA ASP A 187 4.64 -20.79 -10.46
C ASP A 187 4.88 -19.56 -11.35
N ALA A 188 5.72 -18.59 -10.95
CA ALA A 188 6.06 -17.42 -11.77
C ALA A 188 6.65 -17.81 -13.13
N SER A 189 7.31 -18.97 -13.20
CA SER A 189 7.83 -19.54 -14.46
C SER A 189 6.77 -20.16 -15.37
N LYS A 190 5.54 -20.34 -14.90
CA LYS A 190 4.38 -20.71 -15.72
C LYS A 190 3.71 -19.48 -16.36
N GLY A 191 4.04 -18.29 -15.89
CA GLY A 191 3.56 -17.01 -16.40
C GLY A 191 2.20 -16.60 -15.83
N VAL A 192 2.06 -15.30 -15.58
CA VAL A 192 0.82 -14.65 -15.14
C VAL A 192 0.19 -13.92 -16.34
N ILE A 193 -1.02 -14.31 -16.72
CA ILE A 193 -1.75 -13.71 -17.84
C ILE A 193 -2.38 -12.40 -17.37
N ARG A 194 -2.07 -11.30 -18.06
CA ARG A 194 -2.74 -10.00 -17.91
C ARG A 194 -3.45 -9.67 -19.21
N GLU A 195 -4.75 -9.41 -19.13
CA GLU A 195 -5.52 -8.96 -20.28
C GLU A 195 -5.27 -7.47 -20.50
N GLY A 196 -4.95 -7.09 -21.74
CA GLY A 196 -4.93 -5.71 -22.15
C GLY A 196 -6.30 -5.29 -22.66
N SER A 197 -6.39 -5.05 -23.97
CA SER A 197 -7.67 -4.88 -24.64
C SER A 197 -8.12 -6.21 -25.20
N VAL A 198 -9.24 -6.76 -24.71
CA VAL A 198 -9.81 -8.01 -25.24
C VAL A 198 -11.31 -7.85 -25.41
N SER A 199 -11.73 -7.77 -26.66
CA SER A 199 -13.11 -7.54 -27.09
C SER A 199 -13.77 -8.80 -27.68
N GLY A 200 -12.98 -9.73 -28.19
CA GLY A 200 -13.44 -11.02 -28.67
C GLY A 200 -13.85 -12.00 -27.56
N ALA A 201 -14.50 -13.08 -27.99
CA ALA A 201 -14.95 -14.17 -27.11
C ALA A 201 -13.87 -15.23 -26.87
N VAL A 202 -12.82 -15.27 -27.71
CA VAL A 202 -11.69 -16.17 -27.53
C VAL A 202 -10.72 -15.61 -26.46
N ARG A 203 -10.40 -16.43 -25.45
CA ARG A 203 -9.55 -16.04 -24.32
C ARG A 203 -8.39 -17.02 -24.13
N ILE A 204 -7.28 -16.54 -23.58
CA ILE A 204 -6.23 -17.44 -23.05
C ILE A 204 -6.71 -17.97 -21.70
N VAL A 205 -6.85 -19.28 -21.59
CA VAL A 205 -7.42 -19.93 -20.39
C VAL A 205 -6.41 -20.70 -19.55
N ASP A 206 -5.24 -21.00 -20.10
CA ASP A 206 -4.23 -21.81 -19.42
C ASP A 206 -2.83 -21.57 -19.99
N THR A 207 -1.82 -21.74 -19.14
CA THR A 207 -0.40 -21.74 -19.49
C THR A 207 0.24 -23.08 -19.12
N LYS A 208 1.15 -23.55 -19.97
CA LYS A 208 1.86 -24.81 -19.77
C LYS A 208 3.35 -24.65 -20.07
N GLY A 209 4.16 -25.36 -19.30
CA GLY A 209 5.62 -25.35 -19.45
C GLY A 209 6.28 -24.49 -18.39
N LEU A 210 7.57 -24.23 -18.57
CA LEU A 210 8.38 -23.43 -17.67
C LEU A 210 9.27 -22.52 -18.49
N TYR A 211 9.22 -21.23 -18.22
CA TYR A 211 10.03 -20.22 -18.90
C TYR A 211 11.53 -20.44 -18.63
N ALA A 212 12.32 -20.50 -19.70
CA ALA A 212 13.76 -20.75 -19.63
C ALA A 212 14.64 -19.48 -19.65
N GLY A 213 14.06 -18.29 -19.87
CA GLY A 213 14.78 -16.99 -19.79
C GLY A 213 14.90 -16.48 -18.35
N VAL A 214 15.30 -15.22 -18.16
CA VAL A 214 15.45 -14.58 -16.83
C VAL A 214 14.16 -13.88 -16.40
N TYR A 215 13.73 -12.88 -17.18
CA TYR A 215 12.46 -12.18 -16.99
C TYR A 215 11.98 -11.65 -18.35
N ASP A 216 10.68 -11.69 -18.57
CA ASP A 216 10.07 -11.07 -19.74
C ASP A 216 8.60 -10.74 -19.46
N LYS A 217 8.06 -9.80 -20.22
CA LYS A 217 6.63 -9.62 -20.39
C LYS A 217 6.32 -9.97 -21.82
N ILE A 218 5.95 -11.23 -22.07
CA ILE A 218 5.67 -11.72 -23.42
C ILE A 218 4.40 -11.03 -23.93
N GLY A 219 4.50 -10.34 -25.05
CA GLY A 219 3.34 -9.75 -25.72
C GLY A 219 2.66 -10.80 -26.58
N VAL A 220 1.34 -10.95 -26.47
CA VAL A 220 0.54 -11.83 -27.34
C VAL A 220 -0.59 -11.01 -27.94
N LYS A 221 -0.78 -11.05 -29.27
CA LYS A 221 -1.81 -10.28 -29.98
C LYS A 221 -2.47 -11.11 -31.07
N ILE A 222 -3.78 -10.91 -31.24
CA ILE A 222 -4.50 -11.40 -32.41
C ILE A 222 -4.16 -10.52 -33.62
N THR A 223 -3.50 -11.10 -34.61
CA THR A 223 -3.11 -10.43 -35.86
C THR A 223 -4.08 -10.72 -37.01
N THR A 224 -4.97 -11.69 -36.86
CA THR A 224 -6.07 -11.96 -37.80
C THR A 224 -7.29 -12.41 -37.02
N ALA A 225 -8.40 -11.67 -37.17
CA ALA A 225 -9.68 -11.98 -36.54
C ALA A 225 -10.33 -13.23 -37.15
N GLY A 226 -11.25 -13.85 -36.42
CA GLY A 226 -12.06 -14.97 -36.90
C GLY A 226 -12.32 -16.03 -35.83
N VAL A 227 -12.97 -17.12 -36.23
CA VAL A 227 -13.18 -18.29 -35.35
C VAL A 227 -11.90 -19.10 -35.18
N LEU A 228 -11.90 -20.05 -34.25
CA LEU A 228 -10.83 -21.05 -34.13
C LEU A 228 -10.63 -21.78 -35.46
N GLY A 229 -9.37 -21.97 -35.85
CA GLY A 229 -8.95 -22.51 -37.14
C GLY A 229 -8.73 -21.46 -38.24
N THR A 230 -9.16 -20.22 -38.02
CA THR A 230 -8.96 -19.09 -38.95
C THR A 230 -8.20 -17.95 -38.30
N ALA A 231 -8.51 -17.62 -37.04
CA ALA A 231 -7.82 -16.57 -36.32
C ALA A 231 -6.34 -16.86 -36.17
N VAL A 232 -5.50 -15.83 -36.25
CA VAL A 232 -4.03 -15.94 -36.11
C VAL A 232 -3.62 -15.13 -34.90
N TYR A 233 -2.86 -15.77 -34.02
CA TYR A 233 -2.17 -15.09 -32.94
C TYR A 233 -0.69 -14.92 -33.31
N SER A 234 -0.09 -13.88 -32.75
CA SER A 234 1.35 -13.65 -32.80
C SER A 234 1.85 -13.39 -31.39
N TYR A 235 3.09 -13.77 -31.11
CA TYR A 235 3.76 -13.39 -29.87
C TYR A 235 5.08 -12.67 -30.13
N TRP A 236 5.48 -11.87 -29.14
CA TRP A 236 6.72 -11.11 -29.08
C TRP A 236 7.42 -11.48 -27.78
N ALA A 237 8.61 -12.07 -27.89
CA ALA A 237 9.53 -12.23 -26.77
C ALA A 237 10.43 -10.99 -26.64
N GLY A 238 10.93 -10.70 -25.44
CA GLY A 238 11.87 -9.62 -25.19
C GLY A 238 13.18 -9.78 -25.98
N ASP A 239 13.86 -8.65 -26.19
CA ASP A 239 15.19 -8.58 -26.76
C ASP A 239 16.15 -7.83 -25.81
N SER A 240 17.35 -7.48 -26.27
CA SER A 240 18.33 -6.78 -25.44
C SER A 240 17.94 -5.34 -25.07
N THR A 241 16.86 -4.82 -25.65
CA THR A 241 16.44 -3.41 -25.53
C THR A 241 15.04 -3.22 -24.97
N ASN A 242 14.11 -4.13 -25.28
CA ASN A 242 12.70 -3.99 -24.94
C ASN A 242 12.11 -5.34 -24.50
N LEU A 243 11.12 -5.28 -23.61
CA LEU A 243 10.31 -6.45 -23.25
C LEU A 243 9.38 -6.85 -24.41
N GLY A 244 8.88 -8.09 -24.39
CA GLY A 244 8.00 -8.60 -25.44
C GLY A 244 6.75 -7.73 -25.70
N ALA A 245 6.08 -7.28 -24.65
CA ALA A 245 4.90 -6.43 -24.70
C ALA A 245 5.20 -5.05 -25.31
N GLU A 246 6.38 -4.49 -25.02
CA GLU A 246 6.83 -3.22 -25.60
C GLU A 246 7.12 -3.39 -27.10
N ARG A 247 7.79 -4.47 -27.49
CA ARG A 247 8.02 -4.81 -28.92
C ARG A 247 6.71 -4.96 -29.68
N MET A 248 5.73 -5.62 -29.08
CA MET A 248 4.38 -5.77 -29.62
C MET A 248 3.66 -4.42 -29.82
N ASN A 249 3.87 -3.46 -28.91
CA ASN A 249 3.27 -2.12 -28.98
C ASN A 249 4.01 -1.19 -29.95
N ASN A 250 5.33 -1.35 -30.06
CA ASN A 250 6.18 -0.60 -30.99
C ASN A 250 6.11 -1.12 -32.44
N SER A 251 5.16 -2.00 -32.75
CA SER A 251 4.98 -2.61 -34.08
C SER A 251 6.23 -3.32 -34.60
N ALA A 252 7.06 -3.87 -33.70
CA ALA A 252 8.18 -4.70 -34.10
C ALA A 252 7.68 -6.00 -34.77
N SER A 253 8.54 -6.66 -35.54
CA SER A 253 8.20 -7.97 -36.11
C SER A 253 7.91 -8.98 -35.02
N SER A 254 6.85 -9.77 -35.19
CA SER A 254 6.50 -10.86 -34.28
C SER A 254 7.64 -11.88 -34.22
N THR A 255 7.80 -12.50 -33.06
CA THR A 255 8.76 -13.61 -32.89
C THR A 255 8.25 -14.87 -33.56
N PHE A 256 6.93 -15.07 -33.54
CA PHE A 256 6.25 -16.18 -34.16
C PHE A 256 4.77 -15.85 -34.34
N SER A 257 4.13 -16.50 -35.30
CA SER A 257 2.72 -16.38 -35.59
C SER A 257 2.16 -17.75 -35.98
N ASP A 258 0.98 -18.09 -35.49
CA ASP A 258 0.32 -19.36 -35.79
C ASP A 258 -1.21 -19.23 -35.70
N THR A 259 -1.92 -20.12 -36.38
CA THR A 259 -3.37 -20.15 -36.40
C THR A 259 -3.90 -20.76 -35.12
N ILE A 260 -4.85 -20.09 -34.45
CA ILE A 260 -5.44 -20.56 -33.21
C ILE A 260 -6.20 -21.85 -33.44
N ASN A 261 -5.80 -22.94 -32.78
CA ASN A 261 -6.36 -24.28 -33.00
C ASN A 261 -6.98 -24.91 -31.73
N GLY A 262 -7.02 -24.17 -30.62
CA GLY A 262 -7.58 -24.63 -29.34
C GLY A 262 -6.69 -25.61 -28.55
N THR A 263 -5.53 -26.00 -29.09
CA THR A 263 -4.53 -26.78 -28.38
C THR A 263 -3.51 -25.88 -27.67
N TYR A 264 -2.53 -26.46 -26.98
CA TYR A 264 -1.43 -25.68 -26.40
C TYR A 264 -0.47 -25.23 -27.51
N GLN A 265 -0.33 -23.93 -27.69
CA GLN A 265 0.47 -23.32 -28.75
C GLN A 265 1.61 -22.50 -28.14
N PRO A 266 2.80 -22.46 -28.78
CA PRO A 266 3.99 -21.90 -28.17
C PRO A 266 3.93 -20.38 -28.05
N ILE A 267 4.46 -19.86 -26.94
CA ILE A 267 4.67 -18.42 -26.68
C ILE A 267 6.13 -18.08 -26.32
N GLY A 268 7.05 -18.97 -26.65
CA GLY A 268 8.49 -18.74 -26.51
C GLY A 268 9.13 -19.36 -25.27
N ASN A 269 10.43 -19.64 -25.36
CA ASN A 269 11.31 -20.09 -24.26
C ASN A 269 10.74 -21.22 -23.37
N GLY A 270 10.03 -22.19 -23.97
CA GLY A 270 9.50 -23.36 -23.27
C GLY A 270 8.09 -23.18 -22.68
N LEU A 271 7.43 -22.06 -22.92
CA LEU A 271 6.04 -21.81 -22.54
C LEU A 271 5.06 -21.97 -23.70
N TYR A 272 3.86 -22.37 -23.33
CA TYR A 272 2.71 -22.58 -24.21
C TYR A 272 1.46 -21.99 -23.57
N VAL A 273 0.53 -21.51 -24.40
CA VAL A 273 -0.80 -21.04 -23.99
C VAL A 273 -1.88 -21.86 -24.65
N ARG A 274 -3.06 -21.92 -24.03
CA ARG A 274 -4.25 -22.45 -24.67
C ARG A 274 -5.28 -21.36 -24.84
N PHE A 275 -5.70 -21.14 -26.08
CA PHE A 275 -6.87 -20.33 -26.40
C PHE A 275 -8.12 -21.20 -26.29
N ALA A 276 -9.18 -20.67 -25.69
CA ALA A 276 -10.49 -21.32 -25.66
C ALA A 276 -11.60 -20.35 -26.05
N GLY A 277 -12.65 -20.92 -26.61
CA GLY A 277 -13.92 -20.29 -27.00
C GLY A 277 -14.89 -21.39 -27.42
N ASP A 278 -16.19 -21.11 -27.37
CA ASP A 278 -17.22 -22.03 -27.81
C ASP A 278 -17.32 -22.12 -29.34
N THR A 279 -18.10 -23.06 -29.84
CA THR A 279 -18.31 -23.24 -31.29
C THR A 279 -19.01 -22.02 -31.87
N GLY A 280 -18.27 -21.19 -32.61
CA GLY A 280 -18.74 -19.95 -33.22
C GLY A 280 -18.17 -18.68 -32.59
N ASP A 281 -17.46 -18.80 -31.47
CA ASP A 281 -16.75 -17.68 -30.86
C ASP A 281 -15.63 -17.20 -31.78
N SER A 282 -15.51 -15.88 -31.90
CA SER A 282 -14.50 -15.23 -32.73
C SER A 282 -13.53 -14.41 -31.91
N ALA A 283 -12.26 -14.49 -32.27
CA ALA A 283 -11.20 -13.60 -31.82
C ALA A 283 -11.30 -12.28 -32.59
N THR A 284 -11.11 -11.16 -31.89
CA THR A 284 -11.13 -9.83 -32.51
C THR A 284 -9.71 -9.38 -32.82
N LEU A 285 -9.53 -8.67 -33.94
CA LEU A 285 -8.23 -8.13 -34.33
C LEU A 285 -7.73 -7.15 -33.26
N ASN A 286 -6.43 -7.23 -32.93
CA ASN A 286 -5.77 -6.43 -31.90
C ASN A 286 -6.16 -6.75 -30.46
N ASP A 287 -6.94 -7.80 -30.20
CA ASP A 287 -7.04 -8.33 -28.85
C ASP A 287 -5.62 -8.73 -28.38
N TYR A 288 -5.22 -8.29 -27.19
CA TYR A 288 -3.87 -8.53 -26.70
C TYR A 288 -3.79 -8.85 -25.21
N TRP A 289 -2.75 -9.61 -24.87
CA TRP A 289 -2.39 -10.04 -23.54
C TRP A 289 -0.91 -9.78 -23.29
N GLU A 290 -0.58 -9.55 -22.03
CA GLU A 290 0.79 -9.48 -21.53
C GLU A 290 0.98 -10.64 -20.56
N ILE A 291 1.97 -11.48 -20.81
CA ILE A 291 2.25 -12.63 -19.96
C ILE A 291 3.58 -12.38 -19.25
N GLU A 292 3.48 -12.04 -17.97
CA GLU A 292 4.65 -11.78 -17.14
C GLU A 292 5.24 -13.09 -16.65
N VAL A 293 6.54 -13.27 -16.89
CA VAL A 293 7.24 -14.54 -16.63
C VAL A 293 8.58 -14.27 -15.95
N VAL A 294 8.92 -15.16 -15.02
CA VAL A 294 10.24 -15.22 -14.39
C VAL A 294 10.87 -16.58 -14.69
N GLY A 295 12.18 -16.63 -14.87
CA GLY A 295 12.90 -17.85 -15.21
C GLY A 295 12.72 -18.98 -14.20
N LYS A 296 12.62 -20.22 -14.69
CA LYS A 296 12.57 -21.42 -13.85
C LYS A 296 13.79 -21.61 -12.94
N SER A 297 14.91 -20.96 -13.30
CA SER A 297 16.19 -21.02 -12.59
C SER A 297 16.39 -19.84 -11.64
N GLU A 298 15.47 -18.87 -11.65
CA GLU A 298 15.54 -17.73 -10.73
C GLU A 298 15.26 -18.20 -9.30
N ALA A 299 15.84 -17.47 -8.34
CA ALA A 299 15.66 -17.77 -6.93
C ALA A 299 14.18 -17.64 -6.57
N VAL A 300 13.54 -18.78 -6.30
CA VAL A 300 12.19 -18.82 -5.76
C VAL A 300 12.31 -18.74 -4.25
N ASP A 301 11.73 -17.70 -3.66
CA ASP A 301 11.72 -17.54 -2.21
C ASP A 301 10.66 -18.47 -1.61
N LEU A 302 11.03 -19.74 -1.49
CA LEU A 302 10.21 -20.79 -0.91
C LEU A 302 10.48 -20.79 0.60
N GLY A 303 9.52 -20.33 1.39
CA GLY A 303 9.51 -20.45 2.86
C GLY A 303 9.50 -21.89 3.39
N TYR A 304 9.71 -22.88 2.52
CA TYR A 304 9.87 -24.28 2.90
C TYR A 304 11.20 -24.82 2.36
N PRO A 305 12.02 -25.46 3.22
CA PRO A 305 13.26 -26.07 2.77
C PRO A 305 12.96 -27.12 1.71
N ARG A 306 13.47 -26.92 0.50
CA ARG A 306 13.50 -28.00 -0.50
C ARG A 306 14.33 -29.13 0.07
N SER A 307 13.79 -30.34 0.08
CA SER A 307 14.60 -31.54 0.26
C SER A 307 15.61 -31.60 -0.89
N ILE A 308 16.87 -31.31 -0.59
CA ILE A 308 17.96 -31.46 -1.54
C ILE A 308 18.16 -32.97 -1.74
N SER A 309 17.73 -33.47 -2.89
CA SER A 309 18.13 -34.80 -3.36
C SER A 309 19.62 -34.75 -3.69
N MET A 310 20.47 -35.12 -2.72
CA MET A 310 21.89 -35.37 -2.95
C MET A 310 22.05 -36.62 -3.82
N THR A 311 22.15 -36.46 -5.14
CA THR A 311 22.65 -37.53 -6.00
C THR A 311 24.16 -37.65 -5.77
N ARG A 312 24.55 -38.63 -4.94
CA ARG A 312 25.95 -39.07 -4.86
C ARG A 312 26.36 -39.62 -6.23
N ARG A 313 27.46 -39.07 -6.76
CA ARG A 313 28.16 -39.59 -7.93
C ARG A 313 29.09 -40.73 -7.54
#